data_AF-A0A4R1AGL0-F1
#
_entry.id   AF-A0A4R1AGL0-F1
#
_cell.length_a   1.000
_cell.length_b   1.000
_cell.length_c   1.000
_cell.angle_alpha   90.00
_cell.angle_beta   90.00
_cell.angle_gamma   90.00
#
_symmetry.space_group_name_H-M   'P 1'
#
loop_
_entity.id
_entity.type
_entity.pdbx_description
1 polymer ?
#
loop_
_entity_poly.entity_id
_entity_poly.type
_entity_poly.pdbx_seq_one_letter_code
_entity_poly.pdbx_strand_id
1 'polypeptide(L)'
;MEVLVHVATALPDAARVGVLRRAADDAGARLAFLQGGEPSLTRLLDELHADGVTAVRLEPVSTDDLTYARSWVGRVAAHWHRQQVDPPVLHFGSRTITGREAPLSSPAWERPPAHRHHLLLCRGPRCSARGSDATYRALVGAVVEHGLTDDDVLMAQTGCLFPCNHGPVAVVHPDGAWYGPLTPDDTDRLVREHLVAGRPLADLRLETETASIEGEA
;
A
#
# COMPACT_ATOMS: atom_id res chain seq x y z
N MET A 1 3.27 -32.50 -12.96
CA MET A 1 3.84 -32.33 -11.60
C MET A 1 3.47 -30.93 -11.16
N GLU A 2 2.79 -30.78 -10.03
CA GLU A 2 2.38 -29.47 -9.51
C GLU A 2 3.55 -28.84 -8.75
N VAL A 3 3.88 -27.57 -9.05
CA VAL A 3 4.93 -26.81 -8.34
C VAL A 3 4.30 -25.96 -7.25
N LEU A 4 4.84 -26.04 -6.03
CA LEU A 4 4.44 -25.17 -4.92
C LEU A 4 5.18 -23.83 -5.00
N VAL A 5 4.44 -22.74 -4.82
CA VAL A 5 4.97 -21.38 -4.75
C VAL A 5 4.46 -20.70 -3.49
N HIS A 6 5.38 -20.34 -2.60
CA HIS A 6 5.12 -19.42 -1.52
C HIS A 6 5.09 -17.99 -2.06
N VAL A 7 3.99 -17.29 -1.80
CA VAL A 7 3.76 -15.93 -2.25
C VAL A 7 3.79 -15.00 -1.05
N ALA A 8 4.88 -14.25 -0.91
CA ALA A 8 5.00 -13.19 0.08
C ALA A 8 4.11 -12.01 -0.33
N THR A 9 3.22 -11.58 0.56
CA THR A 9 2.10 -10.68 0.19
C THR A 9 2.26 -9.25 0.70
N ALA A 10 3.16 -9.00 1.66
CA ALA A 10 3.28 -7.70 2.32
C ALA A 10 4.56 -6.97 1.90
N LEU A 11 4.50 -5.64 1.77
CA LEU A 11 5.66 -4.83 1.42
C LEU A 11 6.90 -5.05 2.33
N PRO A 12 6.76 -5.23 3.66
CA PRO A 12 7.89 -5.54 4.54
C PRO A 12 8.56 -6.90 4.27
N ASP A 13 7.94 -7.80 3.51
CA ASP A 13 8.55 -9.08 3.14
C ASP A 13 9.83 -8.92 2.33
N ALA A 14 9.95 -7.81 1.58
CA ALA A 14 11.15 -7.45 0.84
C ALA A 14 12.40 -7.33 1.73
N ALA A 15 12.24 -6.97 3.00
CA ALA A 15 13.34 -6.92 3.97
C ALA A 15 13.66 -8.29 4.59
N ARG A 16 12.85 -9.32 4.32
CA ARG A 16 12.90 -10.66 4.96
C ARG A 16 13.21 -11.78 3.96
N VAL A 17 13.69 -11.45 2.76
CA VAL A 17 13.93 -12.41 1.65
C VAL A 17 14.74 -13.63 2.10
N GLY A 18 15.79 -13.45 2.91
CA GLY A 18 16.62 -14.56 3.37
C GLY A 18 15.87 -15.56 4.27
N VAL A 19 14.97 -15.08 5.13
CA VAL A 19 14.15 -15.93 6.00
C VAL A 19 13.08 -16.65 5.18
N LEU A 20 12.39 -15.89 4.31
CA LEU A 20 11.31 -16.43 3.48
C LEU A 20 11.82 -17.46 2.48
N ARG A 21 13.02 -17.25 1.92
CA ARG A 21 13.64 -18.18 1.00
C ARG A 21 14.01 -19.50 1.67
N ARG A 22 14.63 -19.47 2.85
CA ARG A 22 14.88 -20.69 3.64
C ARG A 22 13.58 -21.44 3.92
N ALA A 23 12.54 -20.74 4.37
CA ALA A 23 11.25 -21.36 4.64
C ALA A 23 10.58 -21.95 3.37
N ALA A 24 10.79 -21.34 2.20
CA ALA A 24 10.33 -21.90 0.93
C ALA A 24 11.16 -23.13 0.54
N ASP A 25 12.49 -23.07 0.65
CA ASP A 25 13.40 -24.19 0.35
C ASP A 25 13.08 -25.40 1.24
N ASP A 26 12.86 -25.19 2.54
CA ASP A 26 12.49 -26.24 3.51
C ASP A 26 11.14 -26.90 3.18
N ALA A 27 10.22 -26.16 2.56
CA ALA A 27 8.92 -26.66 2.09
C ALA A 27 8.97 -27.24 0.67
N GLY A 28 10.13 -27.21 -0.01
CA GLY A 28 10.23 -27.56 -1.43
C GLY A 28 9.47 -26.61 -2.35
N ALA A 29 9.21 -25.38 -1.89
CA ALA A 29 8.48 -24.35 -2.60
C ALA A 29 9.44 -23.38 -3.30
N ARG A 30 8.98 -22.79 -4.41
CA ARG A 30 9.60 -21.58 -4.96
C ARG A 30 9.07 -20.35 -4.21
N LEU A 31 9.85 -19.27 -4.15
CA LEU A 31 9.45 -18.03 -3.51
C LEU A 31 9.18 -16.95 -4.57
N ALA A 32 8.05 -16.26 -4.43
CA ALA A 32 7.73 -15.04 -5.15
C ALA A 32 7.12 -13.97 -4.25
N PHE A 33 7.09 -12.74 -4.74
CA PHE A 33 6.55 -11.58 -4.03
C PHE A 33 5.44 -10.92 -4.83
N LEU A 34 4.36 -10.51 -4.14
CA LEU A 34 3.37 -9.61 -4.73
C LEU A 34 3.87 -8.17 -4.86
N GLN A 35 4.74 -7.76 -3.94
CA GLN A 35 5.24 -6.39 -3.86
C GLN A 35 6.59 -6.33 -3.14
N GLY A 36 7.42 -5.38 -3.54
CA GLY A 36 8.69 -5.01 -2.89
C GLY A 36 9.86 -5.97 -3.08
N GLY A 37 9.63 -7.28 -3.13
CA GLY A 37 10.68 -8.29 -3.29
C GLY A 37 10.79 -8.87 -4.71
N GLU A 38 11.82 -9.71 -4.92
CA GLU A 38 12.10 -10.37 -6.20
C GLU A 38 12.34 -11.88 -6.01
N PRO A 39 11.93 -12.73 -6.98
CA PRO A 39 11.18 -12.37 -8.18
C PRO A 39 9.74 -11.97 -7.85
N SER A 40 9.17 -11.06 -8.65
CA SER A 40 7.72 -10.84 -8.62
C SER A 40 6.96 -12.13 -8.96
N LEU A 41 5.71 -12.25 -8.50
CA LEU A 41 4.86 -13.41 -8.82
C LEU A 41 4.75 -13.66 -10.33
N THR A 42 4.54 -12.62 -11.12
CA THR A 42 4.41 -12.78 -12.58
C THR A 42 5.71 -13.25 -13.22
N ARG A 43 6.86 -12.72 -12.76
CA ARG A 43 8.18 -13.14 -13.25
C ARG A 43 8.45 -14.62 -12.95
N LEU A 44 8.14 -15.07 -11.73
CA LEU A 44 8.31 -16.49 -11.40
C LEU A 44 7.36 -17.38 -12.22
N LEU A 45 6.12 -16.94 -12.45
CA LEU A 45 5.17 -17.68 -13.29
C LEU A 45 5.65 -17.78 -14.75
N ASP A 46 6.26 -16.72 -15.30
CA ASP A 46 6.90 -16.77 -16.62
C ASP A 46 8.01 -17.84 -16.67
N GLU A 47 8.88 -17.87 -15.65
CA GLU A 47 9.96 -18.87 -15.55
C GLU A 47 9.38 -20.31 -15.49
N LEU A 48 8.38 -20.55 -14.64
CA LEU A 48 7.74 -21.86 -14.52
C LEU A 48 7.03 -22.29 -15.81
N HIS A 49 6.37 -21.36 -16.51
CA HIS A 49 5.73 -21.64 -17.78
C HIS A 49 6.76 -21.99 -18.87
N ALA A 50 7.87 -21.25 -18.95
CA ALA A 50 8.97 -21.54 -19.87
C ALA A 50 9.61 -22.92 -19.61
N ASP A 51 9.66 -23.34 -18.35
CA ASP A 51 10.13 -24.66 -17.92
C ASP A 51 9.11 -25.80 -18.21
N GLY A 52 7.95 -25.50 -18.80
CA GLY A 52 6.93 -26.49 -19.15
C GLY A 52 6.12 -27.00 -17.95
N VAL A 53 6.08 -26.24 -16.84
CA VAL A 53 5.24 -26.58 -15.69
C VAL A 53 3.77 -26.55 -16.11
N THR A 54 3.03 -27.58 -15.71
CA THR A 54 1.61 -27.78 -16.10
C THR A 54 0.62 -27.43 -15.00
N ALA A 55 1.07 -27.34 -13.74
CA ALA A 55 0.24 -26.93 -12.61
C ALA A 55 1.09 -26.22 -11.54
N VAL A 56 0.53 -25.16 -10.94
CA VAL A 56 1.18 -24.37 -9.90
C VAL A 56 0.21 -24.15 -8.75
N ARG A 57 0.64 -24.41 -7.52
CA ARG A 57 -0.08 -24.07 -6.28
C ARG A 57 0.53 -22.84 -5.64
N LEU A 58 -0.27 -21.80 -5.47
CA LEU A 58 0.07 -20.55 -4.81
C LEU A 58 -0.41 -20.60 -3.35
N GLU A 59 0.52 -20.44 -2.41
CA GLU A 59 0.22 -20.36 -0.98
C GLU A 59 0.73 -19.04 -0.42
N PRO A 60 -0.13 -18.21 0.19
CA PRO A 60 0.30 -16.95 0.76
C PRO A 60 1.15 -17.20 2.01
N VAL A 61 2.22 -16.43 2.16
CA VAL A 61 3.04 -16.42 3.38
C VAL A 61 3.09 -15.03 3.99
N SER A 62 3.52 -14.97 5.26
CA SER A 62 3.68 -13.74 6.04
C SER A 62 2.40 -12.94 6.33
N THR A 63 1.22 -13.55 6.21
CA THR A 63 -0.07 -12.87 6.44
C THR A 63 -1.09 -13.78 7.11
N ASP A 64 -1.86 -13.22 8.03
CA ASP A 64 -3.05 -13.86 8.62
C ASP A 64 -4.34 -13.42 7.88
N ASP A 65 -4.27 -12.39 7.03
CA ASP A 65 -5.40 -11.94 6.21
C ASP A 65 -5.46 -12.73 4.90
N LEU A 66 -6.00 -13.94 5.01
CA LEU A 66 -6.21 -14.83 3.87
C LEU A 66 -7.23 -14.27 2.86
N THR A 67 -8.08 -13.31 3.24
CA THR A 67 -9.04 -12.71 2.32
C THR A 67 -8.35 -11.70 1.40
N TYR A 68 -7.53 -10.81 1.97
CA TYR A 68 -6.68 -9.91 1.21
C TYR A 68 -5.72 -10.71 0.32
N ALA A 69 -5.03 -11.70 0.89
CA ALA A 69 -4.08 -12.52 0.16
C ALA A 69 -4.74 -13.23 -1.02
N ARG A 70 -5.89 -13.88 -0.81
CA ARG A 70 -6.66 -14.53 -1.87
C ARG A 70 -7.03 -13.55 -2.97
N SER A 71 -7.51 -12.36 -2.60
CA SER A 71 -7.91 -11.34 -3.57
C SER A 71 -6.73 -10.92 -4.43
N TRP A 72 -5.62 -10.51 -3.84
CA TRP A 72 -4.50 -9.94 -4.61
C TRP A 72 -3.63 -10.97 -5.31
N VAL A 73 -3.32 -12.11 -4.66
CA VAL A 73 -2.64 -13.21 -5.34
C VAL A 73 -3.48 -13.70 -6.52
N GLY A 74 -4.79 -13.91 -6.30
CA GLY A 74 -5.71 -14.35 -7.35
C GLY A 74 -5.77 -13.37 -8.52
N ARG A 75 -5.94 -12.06 -8.27
CA ARG A 75 -6.01 -11.03 -9.34
C ARG A 75 -4.72 -10.92 -10.14
N VAL A 76 -3.56 -10.95 -9.47
CA VAL A 76 -2.25 -10.87 -10.14
C VAL A 76 -1.99 -12.11 -10.99
N ALA A 77 -2.19 -13.30 -10.41
CA ALA A 77 -2.03 -14.55 -11.14
C ALA A 77 -3.02 -14.68 -12.32
N ALA A 78 -4.27 -14.26 -12.14
CA ALA A 78 -5.27 -14.23 -13.21
C ALA A 78 -4.92 -13.25 -14.33
N HIS A 79 -4.36 -12.08 -13.97
CA HIS A 79 -3.88 -11.11 -14.94
C HIS A 79 -2.75 -11.66 -15.79
N TRP A 80 -1.78 -12.32 -15.16
CA TRP A 80 -0.71 -13.04 -15.86
C TRP A 80 -1.29 -14.15 -16.75
N HIS A 81 -2.15 -15.01 -16.21
CA HIS A 81 -2.75 -16.14 -16.93
C HIS A 81 -3.48 -15.71 -18.21
N ARG A 82 -4.18 -14.57 -18.21
CA ARG A 82 -4.87 -14.05 -19.41
C ARG A 82 -3.93 -13.66 -20.56
N GLN A 83 -2.64 -13.47 -20.29
CA GLN A 83 -1.65 -13.02 -21.27
C GLN A 83 -0.88 -14.18 -21.91
N GLN A 84 -1.02 -15.39 -21.38
CA GLN A 84 -0.23 -16.54 -21.80
C GLN A 84 -0.97 -17.42 -22.81
N VAL A 85 -0.20 -18.13 -23.63
CA VAL A 85 -0.68 -19.20 -24.50
C VAL A 85 -0.45 -20.53 -23.79
N ASP A 86 -1.52 -21.30 -23.55
CA ASP A 86 -1.47 -22.58 -22.82
C ASP A 86 -0.79 -22.49 -21.43
N PRO A 87 -1.23 -21.58 -20.53
CA PRO A 87 -0.65 -21.47 -19.19
C PRO A 87 -0.90 -22.72 -18.32
N PRO A 88 -0.05 -22.98 -17.31
CA PRO A 88 -0.33 -23.98 -16.28
C PRO A 88 -1.65 -23.70 -15.56
N VAL A 89 -2.26 -24.77 -15.05
CA VAL A 89 -3.38 -24.64 -14.12
C VAL A 89 -2.87 -24.00 -12.83
N LEU A 90 -3.46 -22.87 -12.44
CA LEU A 90 -3.09 -22.15 -11.22
C LEU A 90 -4.10 -22.43 -10.10
N HIS A 91 -3.60 -22.80 -8.93
CA HIS A 91 -4.40 -23.01 -7.72
C HIS A 91 -4.02 -22.00 -6.62
N PHE A 92 -5.01 -21.52 -5.87
CA PHE A 92 -4.81 -20.82 -4.60
C PHE A 92 -5.50 -21.62 -3.50
N GLY A 93 -4.71 -22.30 -2.65
CA GLY A 93 -5.23 -23.34 -1.77
C GLY A 93 -5.98 -24.40 -2.58
N SER A 94 -7.24 -24.65 -2.26
CA SER A 94 -8.10 -25.63 -2.96
C SER A 94 -8.82 -25.09 -4.19
N ARG A 95 -8.67 -23.80 -4.53
CA ARG A 95 -9.44 -23.15 -5.61
C ARG A 95 -8.59 -23.00 -6.85
N THR A 96 -9.19 -23.21 -8.03
CA THR A 96 -8.56 -22.87 -9.31
C THR A 96 -8.74 -21.39 -9.62
N ILE A 97 -7.67 -20.74 -10.06
CA ILE A 97 -7.67 -19.40 -10.64
C ILE A 97 -8.03 -19.55 -12.12
N THR A 98 -9.05 -18.82 -12.56
CA THR A 98 -9.72 -19.09 -13.85
C THR A 98 -9.46 -18.03 -14.91
N GLY A 99 -8.75 -16.96 -14.57
CA GLY A 99 -8.61 -15.78 -15.42
C GLY A 99 -9.85 -14.87 -15.38
N ARG A 100 -10.90 -15.20 -14.62
CA ARG A 100 -12.13 -14.40 -14.46
C ARG A 100 -12.13 -13.52 -13.20
N GLU A 101 -11.06 -13.59 -12.42
CA GLU A 101 -10.84 -12.73 -11.26
C GLU A 101 -10.77 -11.26 -11.70
N ALA A 102 -11.13 -10.36 -10.79
CA ALA A 102 -11.20 -8.93 -11.04
C ALA A 102 -9.92 -8.40 -11.72
N PRO A 103 -10.04 -7.49 -12.70
CA PRO A 103 -8.89 -6.98 -13.44
C PRO A 103 -7.97 -6.14 -12.54
N LEU A 104 -6.71 -5.99 -12.97
CA LEU A 104 -5.76 -5.05 -12.35
C LEU A 104 -5.85 -3.63 -12.94
N SER A 105 -6.71 -3.42 -13.93
CA SER A 105 -6.94 -2.14 -14.58
C SER A 105 -8.42 -1.78 -14.57
N SER A 106 -8.69 -0.48 -14.52
CA SER A 106 -10.03 0.10 -14.62
C SER A 106 -9.91 1.49 -15.24
N PRO A 107 -10.82 1.88 -16.16
CA PRO A 107 -10.88 3.26 -16.64
C PRO A 107 -11.05 4.31 -15.52
N ALA A 108 -11.60 3.90 -14.36
CA ALA A 108 -11.72 4.76 -13.19
C ALA A 108 -10.38 5.18 -12.58
N TRP A 109 -9.28 4.53 -12.95
CA TRP A 109 -7.93 4.79 -12.41
C TRP A 109 -6.98 5.39 -13.47
N GLU A 110 -7.51 5.76 -14.63
CA GLU A 110 -6.71 6.27 -15.75
C GLU A 110 -6.13 7.67 -15.47
N ARG A 111 -6.90 8.50 -14.76
CA ARG A 111 -6.53 9.89 -14.49
C ARG A 111 -6.64 10.17 -12.99
N PRO A 112 -5.73 10.96 -12.41
CA PRO A 112 -5.90 11.46 -11.06
C PRO A 112 -7.24 12.20 -10.96
N PRO A 113 -8.02 11.99 -9.89
CA PRO A 113 -9.23 12.77 -9.66
C PRO A 113 -8.85 14.24 -9.45
N ALA A 114 -9.79 15.14 -9.75
CA ALA A 114 -9.65 16.53 -9.34
C ALA A 114 -9.79 16.54 -7.82
N HIS A 115 -8.71 16.81 -7.09
CA HIS A 115 -8.69 16.84 -5.63
C HIS A 115 -8.11 18.18 -5.18
N ARG A 116 -8.53 18.64 -4.00
CA ARG A 116 -8.05 19.90 -3.41
C ARG A 116 -6.78 19.69 -2.62
N HIS A 117 -6.70 18.59 -1.87
CA HIS A 117 -5.58 18.32 -0.99
C HIS A 117 -5.08 16.88 -1.05
N HIS A 118 -3.78 16.71 -0.83
CA HIS A 118 -3.21 15.45 -0.36
C HIS A 118 -2.90 15.58 1.13
N LEU A 119 -3.43 14.65 1.92
CA LEU A 119 -3.19 14.58 3.36
C LEU A 119 -2.29 13.38 3.68
N LEU A 120 -1.05 13.68 4.04
CA LEU A 120 -0.02 12.70 4.35
C LEU A 120 0.11 12.56 5.86
N LEU A 121 -0.26 11.41 6.44
CA LEU A 121 -0.09 11.16 7.87
C LEU A 121 1.06 10.18 8.12
N CYS A 122 2.01 10.59 8.97
CA CYS A 122 3.14 9.76 9.35
C CYS A 122 2.72 8.60 10.26
N ARG A 123 2.89 7.36 9.77
CA ARG A 123 2.73 6.11 10.54
C ARG A 123 4.07 5.41 10.81
N GLY A 124 5.19 6.09 10.56
CA GLY A 124 6.52 5.59 10.91
C GLY A 124 6.69 5.31 12.42
N PRO A 125 7.72 4.55 12.84
CA PRO A 125 7.82 3.99 14.19
C PRO A 125 7.70 5.02 15.33
N ARG A 126 8.31 6.21 15.18
CA ARG A 126 8.28 7.28 16.19
C ARG A 126 6.90 7.93 16.33
N CYS A 127 6.17 8.12 15.24
CA CYS A 127 4.80 8.64 15.31
C CYS A 127 3.83 7.56 15.81
N SER A 128 4.05 6.30 15.42
CA SER A 128 3.27 5.17 15.94
C SER A 128 3.43 4.99 17.45
N ALA A 129 4.65 5.10 17.98
CA ALA A 129 4.92 5.10 19.42
C ALA A 129 4.27 6.28 20.16
N ARG A 130 3.90 7.34 19.44
CA ARG A 130 3.20 8.52 19.96
C ARG A 130 1.71 8.54 19.60
N GLY A 131 1.14 7.38 19.28
CA GLY A 131 -0.30 7.24 19.12
C GLY A 131 -0.85 7.61 17.74
N SER A 132 -0.02 7.68 16.68
CA SER A 132 -0.55 8.04 15.35
C SER A 132 -1.54 7.05 14.76
N ASP A 133 -1.74 5.88 15.38
CA ASP A 133 -2.78 4.92 15.02
C ASP A 133 -4.17 5.43 15.41
N ALA A 134 -4.31 5.93 16.64
CA ALA A 134 -5.55 6.55 17.10
C ALA A 134 -5.83 7.82 16.29
N THR A 135 -4.80 8.65 16.04
CA THR A 135 -4.92 9.85 15.19
C THR A 135 -5.38 9.49 13.78
N TYR A 136 -4.83 8.43 13.17
CA TYR A 136 -5.26 7.98 11.85
C TYR A 136 -6.73 7.57 11.82
N ARG A 137 -7.16 6.73 12.77
CA ARG A 137 -8.56 6.27 12.82
C ARG A 137 -9.54 7.43 13.00
N ALA A 138 -9.22 8.38 13.89
CA ALA A 138 -10.03 9.58 14.11
C ALA A 138 -10.08 10.46 12.86
N LEU A 139 -8.94 10.62 12.18
CA LEU A 139 -8.84 11.43 10.96
C LEU A 139 -9.62 10.83 9.79
N VAL A 140 -9.58 9.50 9.60
CA VAL A 140 -10.42 8.80 8.62
C VAL A 140 -11.90 9.00 8.95
N GLY A 141 -12.28 8.88 10.22
CA GLY A 141 -13.64 9.14 10.67
C GLY A 141 -14.11 10.56 10.33
N ALA A 142 -13.31 11.57 10.69
CA ALA A 142 -13.61 12.97 10.41
C ALA A 142 -13.72 13.25 8.90
N VAL A 143 -12.84 12.72 8.07
CA VAL A 143 -12.93 12.87 6.60
C VAL A 143 -14.25 12.32 6.06
N VAL A 144 -14.68 11.15 6.54
CA VAL A 144 -15.97 10.54 6.17
C VAL A 144 -17.16 11.35 6.69
N GLU A 145 -17.12 11.79 7.94
CA GLU A 145 -18.20 12.58 8.56
C GLU A 145 -18.43 13.92 7.87
N HIS A 146 -17.36 14.56 7.38
CA HIS A 146 -17.44 15.79 6.58
C HIS A 146 -17.72 15.54 5.10
N GLY A 147 -17.97 14.28 4.70
CA GLY A 147 -18.37 13.92 3.33
C GLY A 147 -17.27 14.15 2.30
N LEU A 148 -16.00 14.17 2.71
CA LEU A 148 -14.88 14.35 1.80
C LEU A 148 -14.59 13.04 1.07
N THR A 149 -14.55 13.12 -0.25
CA THR A 149 -14.31 11.97 -1.13
C THR A 149 -12.93 12.05 -1.79
N ASP A 150 -12.61 11.08 -2.66
CA ASP A 150 -11.37 11.10 -3.45
C ASP A 150 -11.31 12.29 -4.44
N ASP A 151 -12.44 12.96 -4.70
CA ASP A 151 -12.52 14.23 -5.45
C ASP A 151 -12.29 15.47 -4.56
N ASP A 152 -11.99 15.28 -3.27
CA ASP A 152 -11.71 16.35 -2.32
C ASP A 152 -10.32 16.21 -1.71
N VAL A 153 -10.08 15.08 -1.05
CA VAL A 153 -8.87 14.83 -0.27
C VAL A 153 -8.37 13.41 -0.50
N LEU A 154 -7.16 13.32 -1.05
CA LEU A 154 -6.45 12.06 -1.17
C LEU A 154 -5.58 11.85 0.08
N MET A 155 -6.01 10.93 0.95
CA MET A 155 -5.27 10.60 2.17
C MET A 155 -4.29 9.46 1.91
N ALA A 156 -3.04 9.64 2.34
CA ALA A 156 -2.03 8.58 2.33
C ALA A 156 -1.37 8.42 3.70
N GLN A 157 -1.16 7.17 4.09
CA GLN A 157 -0.26 6.84 5.18
C GLN A 157 1.17 6.81 4.65
N THR A 158 2.10 7.40 5.39
CA THR A 158 3.50 7.45 4.98
C THR A 158 4.42 6.81 6.02
N GLY A 159 5.65 6.51 5.58
CA GLY A 159 6.77 6.34 6.48
C GLY A 159 7.12 7.64 7.22
N CYS A 160 8.33 7.70 7.78
CA CYS A 160 8.80 8.89 8.49
C CYS A 160 8.81 10.12 7.58
N LEU A 161 8.05 11.16 7.94
CA LEU A 161 8.06 12.47 7.27
C LEU A 161 9.09 13.44 7.86
N PHE A 162 9.70 13.13 9.01
CA PHE A 162 10.29 14.13 9.92
C PHE A 162 9.23 15.17 10.36
N PRO A 163 9.57 16.24 11.12
CA PRO A 163 10.46 16.26 12.27
C PRO A 163 9.85 15.47 13.44
N CYS A 164 10.44 14.31 13.77
CA CYS A 164 9.81 13.33 14.67
C CYS A 164 9.60 13.78 16.13
N ASN A 165 10.24 14.88 16.55
CA ASN A 165 10.01 15.45 17.88
C ASN A 165 8.60 16.07 18.01
N HIS A 166 7.91 16.28 16.91
CA HIS A 166 6.54 16.78 16.83
C HIS A 166 5.54 15.69 16.40
N GLY A 167 5.91 14.41 16.52
CA GLY A 167 5.02 13.31 16.15
C GLY A 167 3.80 13.17 17.08
N PRO A 168 2.62 12.76 16.57
CA PRO A 168 2.27 12.48 15.17
C PRO A 168 2.34 13.71 14.24
N VAL A 169 2.93 13.53 13.06
CA VAL A 169 3.07 14.60 12.04
C VAL A 169 2.16 14.31 10.85
N ALA A 170 1.51 15.35 10.33
CA ALA A 170 0.83 15.33 9.04
C ALA A 170 1.27 16.49 8.13
N VAL A 171 1.16 16.30 6.83
CA VAL A 171 1.42 17.32 5.81
C VAL A 171 0.22 17.44 4.88
N VAL A 172 -0.20 18.67 4.61
CA VAL A 172 -1.25 18.98 3.64
C VAL A 172 -0.61 19.67 2.44
N HIS A 173 -0.71 19.03 1.28
CA HIS A 173 -0.34 19.59 -0.02
C HIS A 173 -1.58 20.00 -0.81
N PRO A 174 -1.52 21.02 -1.68
CA PRO A 174 -0.32 21.75 -2.09
C PRO A 174 0.14 22.85 -1.11
N ASP A 175 -0.63 23.13 -0.07
CA ASP A 175 -0.42 24.23 0.89
C ASP A 175 0.93 24.23 1.61
N GLY A 176 1.62 23.08 1.63
CA GLY A 176 2.89 22.92 2.34
C GLY A 176 2.72 23.08 3.86
N ALA A 177 1.52 22.82 4.39
CA ALA A 177 1.24 22.96 5.81
C ALA A 177 1.68 21.70 6.55
N TRP A 178 2.60 21.86 7.49
CA TRP A 178 3.05 20.81 8.39
C TRP A 178 2.36 20.95 9.74
N TYR A 179 1.85 19.85 10.27
CA TYR A 179 1.15 19.82 11.54
C TYR A 179 1.80 18.85 12.51
N GLY A 180 1.92 19.26 13.77
CA GLY A 180 2.34 18.40 14.87
C GLY A 180 2.50 19.16 16.18
N PRO A 181 2.36 18.50 17.35
CA PRO A 181 1.92 17.12 17.53
C PRO A 181 0.40 17.00 17.35
N LEU A 182 -0.03 16.15 16.40
CA LEU A 182 -1.45 15.89 16.16
C LEU A 182 -1.99 14.79 17.08
N THR A 183 -3.08 15.08 17.76
CA THR A 183 -3.83 14.12 18.56
C THR A 183 -5.16 13.75 17.87
N PRO A 184 -5.86 12.69 18.32
CA PRO A 184 -7.21 12.39 17.83
C PRO A 184 -8.18 13.57 17.93
N ASP A 185 -8.09 14.38 18.99
CA ASP A 185 -9.01 15.50 19.27
C ASP A 185 -8.82 16.66 18.27
N ASP A 186 -7.64 16.76 17.64
CA ASP A 186 -7.34 17.79 16.63
C ASP A 186 -7.91 17.44 15.25
N THR A 187 -8.31 16.18 15.02
CA THR A 187 -8.60 15.68 13.67
C THR A 187 -9.85 16.28 13.03
N ASP A 188 -10.96 16.41 13.78
CA ASP A 188 -12.16 17.11 13.31
C ASP A 188 -11.84 18.56 12.94
N ARG A 189 -11.07 19.24 13.80
CA ARG A 189 -10.68 20.64 13.57
C ARG A 189 -9.80 20.78 12.33
N LEU A 190 -8.85 19.87 12.14
CA LEU A 190 -7.99 19.82 10.94
C LEU A 190 -8.84 19.67 9.67
N VAL A 191 -9.80 18.75 9.67
CA VAL A 191 -10.69 18.52 8.53
C VAL A 191 -11.58 19.74 8.27
N ARG A 192 -12.32 20.20 9.29
CA ARG A 192 -13.30 21.28 9.19
C ARG A 192 -12.67 22.62 8.83
N GLU A 193 -11.52 22.97 9.42
CA GLU A 193 -10.91 24.28 9.22
C GLU A 193 -9.98 24.30 8.02
N HIS A 194 -9.10 23.30 7.89
CA HIS A 194 -8.14 23.30 6.81
C HIS A 194 -8.68 22.65 5.55
N LEU A 195 -9.07 21.38 5.61
CA LEU A 195 -9.42 20.63 4.40
C LEU A 195 -10.72 21.11 3.73
N VAL A 196 -11.72 21.50 4.54
CA VAL A 196 -13.00 22.02 4.06
C VAL A 196 -12.91 23.52 3.77
N ALA A 197 -12.41 24.29 4.73
CA ALA A 197 -12.48 25.76 4.70
C ALA A 197 -11.19 26.47 4.23
N GLY A 198 -10.11 25.74 3.95
CA GLY A 198 -8.85 26.30 3.45
C GLY A 198 -8.08 27.14 4.48
N ARG A 199 -8.36 26.98 5.79
CA ARG A 199 -7.71 27.74 6.87
C ARG A 199 -6.78 26.85 7.70
N PRO A 200 -5.45 27.02 7.60
CA PRO A 200 -4.50 26.25 8.40
C PRO A 200 -4.64 26.46 9.91
N LEU A 201 -4.37 25.41 10.69
CA LEU A 201 -4.39 25.46 12.16
C LEU A 201 -3.09 26.08 12.67
N ALA A 202 -3.11 27.38 12.95
CA ALA A 202 -1.90 28.15 13.28
C ALA A 202 -1.17 27.64 14.54
N ASP A 203 -1.89 27.12 15.53
CA ASP A 203 -1.35 26.62 16.79
C ASP A 203 -0.65 25.26 16.68
N LEU A 204 -1.00 24.47 15.66
CA LEU A 204 -0.39 23.16 15.37
C LEU A 204 0.62 23.21 14.23
N ARG A 205 0.75 24.37 13.57
CA ARG A 205 1.61 24.52 12.40
C ARG A 205 3.07 24.48 12.82
N LEU A 206 3.83 23.62 12.15
CA LEU A 206 5.28 23.58 12.28
C LEU A 206 5.90 24.57 11.30
N GLU A 207 6.91 25.30 11.76
CA GLU A 207 7.70 26.17 10.92
C GLU A 207 8.55 25.33 9.96
N THR A 208 8.54 25.73 8.69
CA THR A 208 9.41 25.16 7.67
C THR A 208 10.27 26.27 7.10
N GLU A 209 11.59 26.05 7.05
CA GLU A 209 12.45 26.88 6.21
C GLU A 209 12.07 26.63 4.74
N THR A 210 11.74 27.69 4.02
CA THR A 210 11.55 27.59 2.57
C THR A 210 12.89 27.24 1.95
N ALA A 211 13.02 26.04 1.40
CA ALA A 211 14.16 25.71 0.56
C ALA A 211 14.10 26.61 -0.69
N SER A 212 14.96 27.63 -0.75
CA SER A 212 15.24 28.35 -1.98
C SER A 212 15.90 27.35 -2.94
N ILE A 213 15.18 26.93 -3.97
CA ILE A 213 15.81 26.28 -5.12
C ILE A 213 16.45 27.41 -5.93
N GLU A 214 17.67 27.81 -5.56
CA GLU A 214 18.50 28.66 -6.43
C GLU A 214 19.08 27.79 -7.56
N GLY A 215 18.74 28.12 -8.82
CA GLY A 215 19.27 27.52 -10.05
C GLY A 215 18.17 26.94 -10.94
N GLU A 216 17.60 27.71 -11.88
CA GLU A 216 18.08 28.05 -13.24
C GLU A 216 17.50 27.11 -14.31
N ALA A 217 16.93 27.78 -15.32
CA ALA A 217 16.30 27.24 -16.51
C ALA A 217 17.30 26.58 -17.48
#